data_AF-A0A182YI02-F1
#
_entry.id   AF-A0A182YI02-F1
#
_cell.length_a   1.000
_cell.length_b   1.000
_cell.length_c   1.000
_cell.angle_alpha   90.00
_cell.angle_beta   90.00
_cell.angle_gamma   90.00
#
_symmetry.space_group_name_H-M   'P 1'
#
loop_
_entity.id
_entity.type
_entity.pdbx_description
1 polymer ?
#
loop_
_entity_poly.entity_id
_entity_poly.type
_entity_poly.pdbx_seq_one_letter_code
_entity_poly.pdbx_strand_id
1 'polypeptide(L)'
;MEKEKTEESDSKPTPCGASESAQEQPSPAAAKNDEKTPDPTVPAPSGSGTKSKQTAAPKAAKKKKPKAPKDANAPKHPLTGYVRYMNENRERVRASHPNLTPIEITKIMAEEWSKLPEDRKKPYLEAAEVDKERYNKEISEYKLNNEAKAKAALQNEAQMAQKKELSEPKVAVSSIPYVNGKVEPKVLRQGDYDIPIFTEDFLDHNKVVDSELRTLRKSNIDYEQQNSVLEKHVENMENGIQKLDSETSSLESRNAVLESYLLKLRTTLANALQGLPLSSDCAGATVDNIDQYLENLHQMADSSTQGHTLNKAKDIIRKLDLQNLTL
;
A
#
# COMPACT_ATOMS: atom_id res chain seq x y z
N MET A 1 38.02 -2.24 -62.03
CA MET A 1 37.97 -3.53 -61.35
C MET A 1 37.02 -3.39 -60.17
N GLU A 2 35.72 -3.70 -60.27
CA GLU A 2 35.03 -5.01 -60.50
C GLU A 2 34.45 -5.51 -59.15
N LYS A 3 33.17 -5.90 -59.04
CA LYS A 3 32.46 -7.06 -59.65
C LYS A 3 33.05 -8.41 -59.22
N GLU A 4 32.30 -9.48 -58.99
CA GLU A 4 30.84 -9.71 -58.97
C GLU A 4 30.51 -10.71 -57.83
N LYS A 5 29.37 -10.60 -57.11
CA LYS A 5 28.22 -11.54 -57.12
C LYS A 5 28.55 -12.95 -57.67
N THR A 6 28.42 -14.02 -56.89
CA THR A 6 27.19 -14.83 -56.63
C THR A 6 27.27 -15.57 -55.27
N GLU A 7 26.21 -16.06 -54.59
CA GLU A 7 25.27 -17.19 -54.89
C GLU A 7 26.06 -18.47 -55.26
N GLU A 8 25.90 -19.65 -54.65
CA GLU A 8 24.75 -20.54 -54.36
C GLU A 8 25.23 -21.67 -53.39
N SER A 9 24.51 -22.74 -53.02
CA SER A 9 23.09 -23.03 -52.66
C SER A 9 23.04 -24.49 -52.13
N ASP A 10 22.01 -24.87 -51.36
CA ASP A 10 21.30 -26.16 -51.56
C ASP A 10 19.94 -26.13 -50.82
N SER A 11 19.07 -27.11 -51.08
CA SER A 11 17.62 -27.01 -50.87
C SER A 11 16.95 -28.28 -50.34
N LYS A 12 16.07 -28.09 -49.33
CA LYS A 12 14.67 -28.58 -49.25
C LYS A 12 14.42 -30.12 -49.29
N PRO A 13 13.32 -30.61 -48.70
CA PRO A 13 12.04 -30.58 -49.43
C PRO A 13 10.83 -30.19 -48.57
N THR A 14 9.68 -30.02 -49.25
CA THR A 14 8.34 -29.84 -48.69
C THR A 14 7.39 -30.74 -49.49
N PRO A 15 6.20 -31.07 -48.98
CA PRO A 15 5.04 -30.95 -49.87
C PRO A 15 3.75 -30.42 -49.21
N CYS A 16 3.08 -29.52 -49.96
CA CYS A 16 1.62 -29.38 -50.20
C CYS A 16 0.61 -29.30 -49.04
N GLY A 17 -0.49 -28.52 -49.13
CA GLY A 17 -1.00 -27.59 -50.16
C GLY A 17 -2.15 -26.75 -49.57
N ALA A 18 -2.34 -25.47 -49.95
CA ALA A 18 -3.20 -24.99 -51.06
C ALA A 18 -4.70 -25.31 -50.87
N SER A 19 -5.67 -24.39 -51.04
CA SER A 19 -5.72 -22.98 -51.52
C SER A 19 -6.99 -22.30 -50.94
N GLU A 20 -7.04 -21.00 -50.57
CA GLU A 20 -7.24 -19.81 -51.43
C GLU A 20 -8.60 -19.77 -52.19
N SER A 21 -9.25 -18.63 -52.48
CA SER A 21 -8.84 -17.21 -52.40
C SER A 21 -10.02 -16.23 -52.13
N ALA A 22 -9.79 -14.91 -52.22
CA ALA A 22 -10.74 -13.82 -51.91
C ALA A 22 -11.05 -12.91 -53.13
N GLN A 23 -12.02 -11.97 -53.02
CA GLN A 23 -12.06 -10.74 -53.86
C GLN A 23 -13.00 -9.63 -53.35
N GLU A 24 -13.03 -8.48 -54.05
CA GLU A 24 -13.35 -7.14 -53.52
C GLU A 24 -14.20 -6.26 -54.50
N GLN A 25 -14.95 -5.27 -53.98
CA GLN A 25 -15.50 -4.05 -54.69
C GLN A 25 -16.59 -4.30 -55.79
N PRO A 26 -17.26 -3.26 -56.37
CA PRO A 26 -17.15 -1.79 -56.21
C PRO A 26 -18.45 -0.98 -55.97
N SER A 27 -18.32 0.35 -55.96
CA SER A 27 -19.36 1.40 -55.81
C SER A 27 -19.99 1.86 -57.17
N PRO A 28 -21.06 2.68 -57.19
CA PRO A 28 -20.96 4.16 -57.12
C PRO A 28 -22.05 4.74 -56.15
N ALA A 29 -22.59 5.98 -56.13
CA ALA A 29 -22.56 7.22 -56.94
C ALA A 29 -23.13 8.40 -56.09
N ALA A 30 -23.04 9.71 -56.41
CA ALA A 30 -22.06 10.48 -57.21
C ALA A 30 -22.28 12.02 -57.09
N ALA A 31 -21.24 12.76 -56.67
CA ALA A 31 -20.75 14.05 -57.20
C ALA A 31 -21.63 15.34 -57.26
N LYS A 32 -21.13 16.44 -56.62
CA LYS A 32 -20.44 17.58 -57.28
C LYS A 32 -19.97 18.67 -56.29
N ASN A 33 -18.98 19.47 -56.70
CA ASN A 33 -18.49 20.68 -56.01
C ASN A 33 -19.23 21.93 -56.52
N ASP A 34 -19.12 23.06 -55.82
CA ASP A 34 -18.59 24.30 -56.46
C ASP A 34 -18.15 25.38 -55.44
N GLU A 35 -17.44 26.40 -55.93
CA GLU A 35 -16.88 27.53 -55.16
C GLU A 35 -17.74 28.81 -55.26
N LYS A 36 -17.38 29.83 -54.46
CA LYS A 36 -17.48 31.29 -54.75
C LYS A 36 -18.60 32.08 -54.07
N THR A 37 -18.23 33.28 -53.58
CA THR A 37 -19.09 34.33 -53.03
C THR A 37 -19.78 35.16 -54.13
N PRO A 38 -20.88 35.86 -53.82
CA PRO A 38 -20.72 37.31 -53.56
C PRO A 38 -21.68 37.92 -52.51
N ASP A 39 -21.29 39.10 -52.00
CA ASP A 39 -22.16 40.11 -51.38
C ASP A 39 -22.39 41.23 -52.43
N PRO A 40 -23.60 41.83 -52.56
CA PRO A 40 -23.82 43.11 -51.85
C PRO A 40 -25.28 43.38 -51.41
N THR A 41 -25.49 44.26 -50.41
CA THR A 41 -26.09 45.61 -50.61
C THR A 41 -26.28 46.36 -49.28
N VAL A 42 -25.99 47.67 -49.29
CA VAL A 42 -25.95 48.61 -48.15
C VAL A 42 -26.87 49.80 -48.46
N PRO A 43 -27.68 50.32 -47.50
CA PRO A 43 -27.32 51.58 -46.85
C PRO A 43 -27.71 51.75 -45.37
N ALA A 44 -26.84 52.41 -44.61
CA ALA A 44 -27.17 53.11 -43.35
C ALA A 44 -27.61 54.57 -43.65
N PRO A 45 -27.95 55.41 -42.65
CA PRO A 45 -26.88 56.23 -42.04
C PRO A 45 -27.07 56.71 -40.57
N SER A 46 -25.96 57.19 -40.00
CA SER A 46 -25.84 58.22 -38.92
C SER A 46 -26.21 57.87 -37.47
N GLY A 47 -25.28 58.14 -36.52
CA GLY A 47 -25.49 57.93 -35.07
C GLY A 47 -24.24 58.05 -34.18
N SER A 48 -23.54 59.19 -34.21
CA SER A 48 -22.28 59.48 -33.47
C SER A 48 -22.27 59.18 -31.95
N GLY A 49 -21.15 58.70 -31.37
CA GLY A 49 -20.93 58.78 -29.91
C GLY A 49 -19.86 57.90 -29.19
N THR A 50 -18.59 58.31 -29.19
CA THR A 50 -17.56 58.16 -28.11
C THR A 50 -17.48 56.92 -27.16
N LYS A 51 -16.47 56.07 -27.41
CA LYS A 51 -15.37 55.57 -26.52
C LYS A 51 -15.56 55.00 -25.08
N SER A 52 -14.78 53.92 -24.83
CA SER A 52 -14.04 53.52 -23.59
C SER A 52 -14.75 52.88 -22.36
N LYS A 53 -15.07 51.59 -22.51
CA LYS A 53 -14.57 50.45 -21.68
C LYS A 53 -13.80 50.75 -20.37
N GLN A 54 -14.39 50.39 -19.22
CA GLN A 54 -13.75 49.51 -18.20
C GLN A 54 -14.76 49.05 -17.13
N THR A 55 -14.87 47.73 -16.90
CA THR A 55 -15.62 47.14 -15.77
C THR A 55 -14.66 46.27 -14.94
N ALA A 56 -14.71 46.40 -13.62
CA ALA A 56 -13.78 45.71 -12.71
C ALA A 56 -14.36 44.38 -12.20
N ALA A 57 -13.57 43.31 -12.26
CA ALA A 57 -13.89 42.01 -11.66
C ALA A 57 -13.38 41.94 -10.20
N PRO A 58 -14.07 41.23 -9.29
CA PRO A 58 -13.75 41.24 -7.86
C PRO A 58 -12.51 40.39 -7.50
N LYS A 59 -11.72 40.87 -6.54
CA LYS A 59 -10.53 40.15 -6.03
C LYS A 59 -10.95 38.96 -5.15
N ALA A 60 -10.58 37.75 -5.55
CA ALA A 60 -10.87 36.52 -4.80
C ALA A 60 -10.11 36.48 -3.46
N ALA A 61 -10.83 36.18 -2.36
CA ALA A 61 -10.23 36.03 -1.04
C ALA A 61 -9.44 34.71 -0.91
N LYS A 62 -8.16 34.78 -0.53
CA LYS A 62 -7.31 33.61 -0.29
C LYS A 62 -7.83 32.79 0.90
N LYS A 63 -8.46 31.64 0.64
CA LYS A 63 -8.84 30.66 1.67
C LYS A 63 -7.60 30.21 2.46
N LYS A 64 -7.64 30.31 3.80
CA LYS A 64 -6.57 29.78 4.67
C LYS A 64 -6.67 28.24 4.68
N LYS A 65 -5.54 27.54 4.52
CA LYS A 65 -5.49 26.08 4.69
C LYS A 65 -5.90 25.71 6.13
N PRO A 66 -6.61 24.59 6.35
CA PRO A 66 -6.79 24.06 7.70
C PRO A 66 -5.43 23.73 8.31
N LYS A 67 -5.28 23.95 9.61
CA LYS A 67 -4.12 23.46 10.36
C LYS A 67 -4.35 21.98 10.65
N ALA A 68 -3.29 21.17 10.55
CA ALA A 68 -3.31 19.78 11.00
C ALA A 68 -3.79 19.70 12.47
N PRO A 69 -4.46 18.60 12.88
CA PRO A 69 -4.88 18.41 14.26
C PRO A 69 -3.67 18.58 15.19
N LYS A 70 -3.82 19.45 16.18
CA LYS A 70 -2.81 19.65 17.22
C LYS A 70 -2.87 18.42 18.13
N ASP A 71 -1.76 17.71 18.31
CA ASP A 71 -1.69 16.57 19.23
C ASP A 71 -2.18 17.02 20.62
N ALA A 72 -3.14 16.29 21.18
CA ALA A 72 -3.76 16.61 22.47
C ALA A 72 -2.77 16.55 23.64
N ASN A 73 -1.68 15.80 23.47
CA ASN A 73 -0.62 15.62 24.48
C ASN A 73 0.52 16.65 24.33
N ALA A 74 0.54 17.45 23.26
CA ALA A 74 1.59 18.43 23.05
C ALA A 74 1.47 19.62 24.03
N PRO A 75 2.56 20.00 24.74
CA PRO A 75 2.59 21.15 25.64
C PRO A 75 2.04 22.44 25.01
N LYS A 76 1.32 23.23 25.82
CA LYS A 76 0.72 24.49 25.37
C LYS A 76 1.77 25.59 25.38
N HIS A 77 1.91 26.29 24.25
CA HIS A 77 2.84 27.41 24.09
C HIS A 77 2.66 28.45 25.21
N PRO A 78 3.75 29.04 25.73
CA PRO A 78 3.70 29.92 26.88
C PRO A 78 3.10 31.29 26.52
N LEU A 79 2.47 31.92 27.51
CA LEU A 79 1.89 33.26 27.38
C LEU A 79 2.95 34.32 27.67
N THR A 80 3.14 35.27 26.74
CA THR A 80 3.99 36.43 26.98
C THR A 80 3.34 37.37 28.00
N GLY A 81 4.14 38.17 28.72
CA GLY A 81 3.62 39.07 29.75
C GLY A 81 2.57 40.06 29.24
N TYR A 82 2.71 40.52 27.99
CA TYR A 82 1.69 41.33 27.33
C TYR A 82 0.37 40.57 27.11
N VAL A 83 0.40 39.31 26.65
CA VAL A 83 -0.82 38.49 26.50
C VAL A 83 -1.46 38.19 27.86
N ARG A 84 -0.65 38.00 28.91
CA ARG A 84 -1.12 37.83 30.28
C ARG A 84 -1.87 39.07 30.78
N TYR A 85 -1.24 40.25 30.65
CA TYR A 85 -1.84 41.55 30.92
C TYR A 85 -3.12 41.81 30.12
N MET A 86 -3.13 41.48 28.81
CA MET A 86 -4.33 41.57 27.98
C MET A 86 -5.45 40.68 28.53
N ASN A 87 -5.19 39.43 28.89
CA ASN A 87 -6.23 38.53 29.39
C ASN A 87 -6.89 39.05 30.67
N GLU A 88 -6.10 39.59 31.60
CA GLU A 88 -6.58 40.14 32.87
C GLU A 88 -7.34 41.48 32.68
N ASN A 89 -6.86 42.36 31.79
CA ASN A 89 -7.47 43.69 31.59
C ASN A 89 -8.56 43.77 30.50
N ARG A 90 -8.68 42.80 29.59
CA ARG A 90 -9.65 42.83 28.47
C ARG A 90 -11.10 42.84 28.94
N GLU A 91 -11.37 42.40 30.15
CA GLU A 91 -12.72 42.43 30.74
C GLU A 91 -13.02 43.82 31.31
N ARG A 92 -12.08 44.40 32.08
CA ARG A 92 -12.10 45.80 32.55
C ARG A 92 -12.29 46.77 31.39
N VAL A 93 -11.45 46.72 30.36
CA VAL A 93 -11.50 47.67 29.23
C VAL A 93 -12.77 47.51 28.40
N ARG A 94 -13.32 46.29 28.28
CA ARG A 94 -14.61 46.01 27.62
C ARG A 94 -15.80 46.54 28.44
N ALA A 95 -15.76 46.44 29.77
CA ALA A 95 -16.78 47.00 30.65
C ALA A 95 -16.76 48.55 30.63
N SER A 96 -15.58 49.17 30.52
CA SER A 96 -15.45 50.62 30.32
C SER A 96 -15.84 51.11 28.93
N HIS A 97 -15.75 50.24 27.91
CA HIS A 97 -16.02 50.59 26.51
C HIS A 97 -16.91 49.54 25.80
N PRO A 98 -18.17 49.34 26.25
CA PRO A 98 -19.04 48.28 25.73
C PRO A 98 -19.41 48.47 24.25
N ASN A 99 -19.28 49.71 23.73
CA ASN A 99 -19.63 50.08 22.36
C ASN A 99 -18.46 49.95 21.37
N LEU A 100 -17.23 49.66 21.82
CA LEU A 100 -16.06 49.52 20.96
C LEU A 100 -15.86 48.09 20.47
N THR A 101 -15.32 47.94 19.26
CA THR A 101 -15.04 46.61 18.72
C THR A 101 -13.89 45.92 19.47
N PRO A 102 -13.82 44.58 19.47
CA PRO A 102 -12.68 43.85 20.06
C PRO A 102 -11.31 44.22 19.48
N ILE A 103 -11.27 44.80 18.26
CA ILE A 103 -10.06 45.27 17.60
C ILE A 103 -9.60 46.60 18.21
N GLU A 104 -10.52 47.53 18.48
CA GLU A 104 -10.22 48.81 19.12
C GLU A 104 -9.84 48.64 20.59
N ILE A 105 -10.56 47.78 21.32
CA ILE A 105 -10.20 47.37 22.69
C ILE A 105 -8.77 46.79 22.72
N THR A 106 -8.38 46.03 21.70
CA THR A 106 -7.00 45.50 21.56
C THR A 106 -5.95 46.59 21.33
N LYS A 107 -6.27 47.64 20.54
CA LYS A 107 -5.37 48.79 20.35
C LYS A 107 -5.20 49.58 21.65
N ILE A 108 -6.28 49.86 22.38
CA ILE A 108 -6.26 50.59 23.65
C ILE A 108 -5.37 49.86 24.67
N MET A 109 -5.48 48.53 24.79
CA MET A 109 -4.61 47.76 25.68
C MET A 109 -3.14 47.72 25.23
N ALA A 110 -2.85 47.79 23.93
CA ALA A 110 -1.48 47.89 23.42
C ALA A 110 -0.84 49.23 23.81
N GLU A 111 -1.60 50.33 23.72
CA GLU A 111 -1.17 51.65 24.18
C GLU A 111 -1.04 51.72 25.71
N GLU A 112 -2.01 51.18 26.46
CA GLU A 112 -2.01 51.13 27.92
C GLU A 112 -0.79 50.34 28.43
N TRP A 113 -0.52 49.16 27.85
CA TRP A 113 0.69 48.39 28.14
C TRP A 113 1.97 49.15 27.77
N SER A 114 2.01 49.82 26.62
CA SER A 114 3.19 50.60 26.22
C SER A 114 3.51 51.69 27.24
N LYS A 115 2.48 52.45 27.67
CA LYS A 115 2.55 53.56 28.64
C LYS A 115 2.71 53.11 30.10
N LEU A 116 2.46 51.83 30.42
CA LEU A 116 2.56 51.28 31.78
C LEU A 116 4.02 51.33 32.31
N PRO A 117 4.28 51.78 33.55
CA PRO A 117 5.64 51.82 34.10
C PRO A 117 6.21 50.42 34.32
N GLU A 118 7.54 50.29 34.29
CA GLU A 118 8.22 48.99 34.35
C GLU A 118 7.90 48.20 35.62
N ASP A 119 7.76 48.84 36.78
CA ASP A 119 7.40 48.14 38.03
C ASP A 119 6.02 47.48 37.99
N ARG A 120 5.12 47.94 37.12
CA ARG A 120 3.83 47.31 36.84
C ARG A 120 3.89 46.29 35.70
N LYS A 121 4.95 46.31 34.87
CA LYS A 121 5.25 45.29 33.84
C LYS A 121 6.00 44.08 34.42
N LYS A 122 6.95 44.32 35.35
CA LYS A 122 7.81 43.30 36.00
C LYS A 122 7.07 42.01 36.38
N PRO A 123 5.97 42.01 37.18
CA PRO A 123 5.29 40.78 37.56
C PRO A 123 4.69 40.00 36.38
N TYR A 124 4.27 40.67 35.30
CA TYR A 124 3.79 39.99 34.09
C TYR A 124 4.93 39.41 33.24
N LEU A 125 6.09 40.05 33.24
CA LEU A 125 7.29 39.56 32.54
C LEU A 125 7.92 38.36 33.27
N GLU A 126 8.05 38.47 34.60
CA GLU A 126 8.51 37.39 35.47
C GLU A 126 7.59 36.16 35.39
N ALA A 127 6.27 36.35 35.51
CA ALA A 127 5.31 35.26 35.36
C ALA A 127 5.29 34.63 33.96
N ALA A 128 5.73 35.36 32.91
CA ALA A 128 5.87 34.83 31.56
C ALA A 128 7.19 34.07 31.35
N GLU A 129 8.28 34.48 32.00
CA GLU A 129 9.54 33.74 31.98
C GLU A 129 9.42 32.41 32.73
N VAL A 130 8.70 32.37 33.85
CA VAL A 130 8.34 31.12 34.56
C VAL A 130 7.45 30.21 33.70
N ASP A 131 6.47 30.77 32.98
CA ASP A 131 5.59 30.01 32.08
C ASP A 131 6.36 29.41 30.89
N LYS A 132 7.32 30.16 30.35
CA LYS A 132 8.28 29.75 29.31
C LYS A 132 9.26 28.69 29.82
N GLU A 133 9.77 28.79 31.05
CA GLU A 133 10.57 27.75 31.68
C GLU A 133 9.79 26.44 31.84
N ARG A 134 8.53 26.51 32.30
CA ARG A 134 7.65 25.33 32.40
C ARG A 134 7.47 24.68 31.03
N TYR A 135 7.11 25.47 30.01
CA TYR A 135 6.97 24.96 28.64
C TYR A 135 8.26 24.34 28.10
N ASN A 136 9.43 24.93 28.39
CA ASN A 136 10.73 24.39 27.96
C ASN A 136 11.04 23.03 28.61
N LYS A 137 10.65 22.82 29.87
CA LYS A 137 10.75 21.53 30.58
C LYS A 137 9.76 20.53 29.96
N GLU A 138 8.47 20.87 29.92
CA GLU A 138 7.39 20.06 29.34
C GLU A 138 7.70 19.61 27.89
N ILE A 139 8.20 20.50 27.02
CA ILE A 139 8.49 20.16 25.61
C ILE A 139 9.76 19.33 25.45
N SER A 140 10.69 19.36 26.41
CA SER A 140 11.86 18.47 26.43
C SER A 140 11.47 17.05 26.84
N GLU A 141 10.66 16.91 27.88
CA GLU A 141 10.08 15.65 28.34
C GLU A 141 9.17 15.03 27.28
N TYR A 142 8.32 15.84 26.64
CA TYR A 142 7.46 15.41 25.52
C TYR A 142 8.26 14.83 24.36
N LYS A 143 9.34 15.50 23.93
CA LYS A 143 10.22 15.00 22.87
C LYS A 143 10.88 13.69 23.27
N LEU A 144 11.47 13.61 24.45
CA LEU A 144 12.17 12.43 24.93
C LEU A 144 11.23 11.23 25.09
N ASN A 145 10.00 11.44 25.57
CA ASN A 145 8.94 10.43 25.63
C ASN A 145 8.50 9.98 24.22
N ASN A 146 8.32 10.90 23.28
CA ASN A 146 7.97 10.57 21.90
C ASN A 146 9.07 9.79 21.17
N GLU A 147 10.33 10.17 21.37
CA GLU A 147 11.50 9.43 20.86
C GLU A 147 11.65 8.06 21.51
N ALA A 148 11.38 7.93 22.82
CA ALA A 148 11.37 6.64 23.52
C ALA A 148 10.25 5.72 22.98
N LYS A 149 9.05 6.26 22.75
CA LYS A 149 7.93 5.54 22.12
C LYS A 149 8.25 5.09 20.69
N ALA A 150 8.88 5.95 19.88
CA ALA A 150 9.32 5.58 18.54
C ALA A 150 10.37 4.46 18.56
N LYS A 151 11.35 4.51 19.48
CA LYS A 151 12.36 3.47 19.66
C LYS A 151 11.74 2.15 20.16
N ALA A 152 10.76 2.21 21.08
CA ALA A 152 10.04 1.03 21.57
C ALA A 152 9.16 0.38 20.48
N ALA A 153 8.52 1.19 19.63
CA ALA A 153 7.77 0.68 18.47
C ALA A 153 8.68 -0.09 17.51
N LEU A 154 9.82 0.51 17.11
CA LEU A 154 10.82 -0.14 16.26
C LEU A 154 11.42 -1.42 16.88
N GLN A 155 11.60 -1.47 18.21
CA GLN A 155 12.06 -2.68 18.90
C GLN A 155 11.01 -3.79 18.92
N ASN A 156 9.72 -3.46 19.12
CA ASN A 156 8.63 -4.45 19.05
C ASN A 156 8.45 -4.98 17.61
N GLU A 157 8.55 -4.11 16.62
CA GLU A 157 8.52 -4.46 15.19
C GLU A 157 9.69 -5.39 14.81
N ALA A 158 10.91 -5.09 15.26
CA ALA A 158 12.08 -5.96 15.07
C ALA A 158 11.94 -7.33 15.76
N GLN A 159 11.34 -7.38 16.96
CA GLN A 159 11.07 -8.65 17.66
C GLN A 159 9.98 -9.49 16.96
N MET A 160 8.96 -8.86 16.37
CA MET A 160 7.99 -9.56 15.53
C MET A 160 8.62 -10.08 14.23
N ALA A 161 9.53 -9.33 13.61
CA ALA A 161 10.27 -9.78 12.42
C ALA A 161 11.18 -10.99 12.72
N GLN A 162 11.93 -10.96 13.83
CA GLN A 162 12.81 -12.07 14.23
C GLN A 162 12.06 -13.38 14.51
N LYS A 163 10.77 -13.34 14.86
CA LYS A 163 9.94 -14.53 15.03
C LYS A 163 9.48 -15.15 13.69
N LYS A 164 9.69 -14.47 12.56
CA LYS A 164 9.25 -14.91 11.22
C LYS A 164 10.38 -15.43 10.32
N GLU A 165 11.62 -14.97 10.48
CA GLU A 165 12.77 -15.46 9.70
C GLU A 165 13.57 -16.57 10.43
N LEU A 166 12.99 -17.78 10.49
CA LEU A 166 13.73 -19.04 10.70
C LEU A 166 13.61 -19.99 9.50
N SER A 167 13.51 -19.41 8.30
CA SER A 167 13.54 -20.10 7.02
C SER A 167 14.12 -19.18 5.94
N GLU A 168 15.18 -19.66 5.29
CA GLU A 168 15.97 -19.01 4.21
C GLU A 168 16.86 -17.80 4.60
N PRO A 169 18.07 -17.68 4.02
CA PRO A 169 19.04 -16.64 4.38
C PRO A 169 18.94 -15.39 3.50
N LYS A 170 18.80 -14.20 4.10
CA LYS A 170 18.96 -12.90 3.41
C LYS A 170 20.31 -12.25 3.69
N VAL A 171 20.94 -11.75 2.62
CA VAL A 171 22.16 -10.95 2.69
C VAL A 171 21.85 -9.60 3.33
N ALA A 172 22.61 -9.21 4.35
CA ALA A 172 22.41 -7.98 5.08
C ALA A 172 22.75 -6.74 4.24
N VAL A 173 21.81 -5.80 4.12
CA VAL A 173 22.02 -4.45 3.60
C VAL A 173 21.99 -3.48 4.78
N SER A 174 23.07 -2.72 4.98
CA SER A 174 23.20 -1.78 6.09
C SER A 174 22.46 -0.46 5.81
N SER A 175 21.80 0.08 6.84
CA SER A 175 21.03 1.33 6.78
C SER A 175 21.93 2.58 6.82
N ILE A 176 22.60 2.84 5.69
CA ILE A 176 23.24 4.13 5.38
C ILE A 176 22.30 4.91 4.44
N PRO A 177 22.07 6.23 4.62
CA PRO A 177 21.10 6.98 3.84
C PRO A 177 21.35 6.89 2.33
N TYR A 178 20.32 6.46 1.59
CA TYR A 178 20.48 5.92 0.25
C TYR A 178 20.54 6.99 -0.86
N VAL A 179 21.69 7.65 -0.99
CA VAL A 179 22.18 8.22 -2.27
C VAL A 179 23.69 8.01 -2.37
N ASN A 180 24.12 7.06 -3.22
CA ASN A 180 25.48 6.87 -3.76
C ASN A 180 26.71 7.00 -2.82
N GLY A 181 26.59 6.68 -1.53
CA GLY A 181 27.71 6.19 -0.73
C GLY A 181 28.84 7.18 -0.40
N LYS A 182 28.63 8.50 -0.57
CA LYS A 182 29.52 9.54 -0.06
C LYS A 182 28.84 10.39 1.00
N VAL A 183 29.62 10.85 1.98
CA VAL A 183 29.20 11.95 2.86
C VAL A 183 29.31 13.24 2.05
N GLU A 184 28.22 13.63 1.40
CA GLU A 184 28.15 14.87 0.64
C GLU A 184 28.25 16.09 1.58
N PRO A 185 29.31 16.92 1.48
CA PRO A 185 29.44 18.11 2.31
C PRO A 185 28.44 19.17 1.85
N LYS A 186 27.36 19.37 2.63
CA LYS A 186 26.23 20.30 2.42
C LYS A 186 26.23 20.97 1.03
N VAL A 187 25.82 20.20 0.01
CA VAL A 187 25.87 20.66 -1.38
C VAL A 187 25.02 21.91 -1.54
N LEU A 188 25.69 23.02 -1.82
CA LEU A 188 25.10 24.29 -2.21
C LEU A 188 24.25 24.02 -3.47
N ARG A 189 22.92 24.13 -3.37
CA ARG A 189 22.02 23.78 -4.49
C ARG A 189 22.30 24.74 -5.64
N GLN A 190 22.17 24.26 -6.88
CA GLN A 190 22.05 25.16 -8.03
C GLN A 190 20.73 25.93 -7.89
N GLY A 191 20.79 27.10 -7.26
CA GLY A 191 19.63 27.76 -6.64
C GLY A 191 19.96 28.56 -5.37
N ASP A 192 21.06 28.24 -4.67
CA ASP A 192 21.66 29.07 -3.60
C ASP A 192 22.40 30.32 -4.17
N TYR A 193 21.88 30.86 -5.26
CA TYR A 193 22.17 32.21 -5.69
C TYR A 193 21.38 33.16 -4.76
N ASP A 194 21.99 34.23 -4.29
CA ASP A 194 21.27 35.30 -3.59
C ASP A 194 20.50 36.15 -4.62
N ILE A 195 19.50 35.54 -5.27
CA ILE A 195 18.76 36.15 -6.39
C ILE A 195 17.98 37.35 -5.84
N PRO A 196 18.30 38.59 -6.23
CA PRO A 196 17.65 39.74 -5.64
C PRO A 196 16.15 39.74 -5.96
N ILE A 197 15.33 40.00 -4.95
CA ILE A 197 13.89 40.09 -5.14
C ILE A 197 13.57 41.13 -6.22
N PHE A 198 12.62 40.78 -7.09
CA PHE A 198 12.19 41.56 -8.27
C PHE A 198 13.14 41.60 -9.49
N THR A 199 14.16 40.73 -9.59
CA THR A 199 14.87 40.50 -10.88
C THR A 199 14.10 39.59 -11.83
N GLU A 200 14.51 39.57 -13.10
CA GLU A 200 14.01 38.63 -14.11
C GLU A 200 14.38 37.18 -13.77
N ASP A 201 15.61 36.95 -13.30
CA ASP A 201 16.09 35.65 -12.79
C ASP A 201 15.20 35.10 -11.67
N PHE A 202 14.71 35.96 -10.77
CA PHE A 202 13.81 35.57 -9.69
C PHE A 202 12.45 35.09 -10.24
N LEU A 203 11.94 35.73 -11.29
CA LEU A 203 10.67 35.35 -11.92
C LEU A 203 10.80 34.01 -12.66
N ASP A 204 11.87 33.82 -13.44
CA ASP A 204 12.10 32.56 -14.15
C ASP A 204 12.46 31.41 -13.20
N HIS A 205 13.22 31.64 -12.11
CA HIS A 205 13.44 30.64 -11.07
C HIS A 205 12.12 30.21 -10.42
N ASN A 206 11.26 31.15 -10.02
CA ASN A 206 9.95 30.82 -9.45
C ASN A 206 9.09 30.03 -10.47
N LYS A 207 9.08 30.41 -11.74
CA LYS A 207 8.35 29.72 -12.83
C LYS A 207 8.85 28.29 -13.08
N VAL A 208 10.15 28.03 -12.93
CA VAL A 208 10.74 26.68 -12.96
C VAL A 208 10.35 25.87 -11.73
N VAL A 209 10.53 26.41 -10.51
CA VAL A 209 10.12 25.72 -9.27
C VAL A 209 8.62 25.40 -9.27
N ASP A 210 7.80 26.30 -9.79
CA ASP A 210 6.35 26.13 -9.86
C ASP A 210 5.95 25.13 -10.98
N SER A 211 6.78 24.93 -12.02
CA SER A 211 6.57 23.89 -13.05
C SER A 211 7.04 22.51 -12.57
N GLU A 212 8.20 22.42 -11.92
CA GLU A 212 8.67 21.21 -11.21
C GLU A 212 7.62 20.77 -10.18
N LEU A 213 7.11 21.69 -9.36
CA LEU A 213 6.08 21.42 -8.36
C LEU A 213 4.72 21.01 -8.97
N ARG A 214 4.42 21.39 -10.23
CA ARG A 214 3.27 20.84 -10.98
C ARG A 214 3.55 19.41 -11.45
N THR A 215 4.74 19.15 -12.01
CA THR A 215 5.17 17.81 -12.45
C THR A 215 5.23 16.82 -11.29
N LEU A 216 5.82 17.19 -10.15
CA LEU A 216 5.88 16.37 -8.94
C LEU A 216 4.49 16.07 -8.37
N ARG A 217 3.56 17.04 -8.38
CA ARG A 217 2.16 16.79 -7.99
C ARG A 217 1.47 15.80 -8.93
N LYS A 218 1.69 15.91 -10.24
CA LYS A 218 1.14 14.95 -11.21
C LYS A 218 1.73 13.55 -10.98
N SER A 219 3.06 13.45 -10.89
CA SER A 219 3.74 12.18 -10.63
C SER A 219 3.30 11.53 -9.32
N ASN A 220 3.04 12.31 -8.27
CA ASN A 220 2.53 11.78 -7.01
C ASN A 220 1.11 11.19 -7.18
N ILE A 221 0.21 11.90 -7.87
CA ILE A 221 -1.14 11.39 -8.21
C ILE A 221 -1.05 10.13 -9.09
N ASP A 222 -0.12 10.11 -10.05
CA ASP A 222 0.13 8.95 -10.93
C ASP A 222 0.64 7.75 -10.11
N TYR A 223 1.44 7.96 -9.05
CA TYR A 223 1.88 6.91 -8.11
C TYR A 223 0.79 6.50 -7.10
N GLU A 224 -0.01 7.43 -6.58
CA GLU A 224 -1.17 7.14 -5.72
C GLU A 224 -2.16 6.20 -6.44
N GLN A 225 -2.37 6.40 -7.75
CA GLN A 225 -3.17 5.50 -8.58
C GLN A 225 -2.52 4.13 -8.79
N GLN A 226 -1.20 4.07 -9.04
CA GLN A 226 -0.48 2.80 -9.17
C GLN A 226 -0.52 1.98 -7.87
N ASN A 227 -0.33 2.63 -6.72
CA ASN A 227 -0.43 1.98 -5.42
C ASN A 227 -1.83 1.40 -5.19
N SER A 228 -2.90 2.15 -5.49
CA SER A 228 -4.28 1.64 -5.38
C SER A 228 -4.57 0.44 -6.28
N VAL A 229 -3.97 0.38 -7.48
CA VAL A 229 -4.04 -0.80 -8.36
C VAL A 229 -3.26 -1.99 -7.78
N LEU A 230 -2.10 -1.76 -7.19
CA LEU A 230 -1.28 -2.80 -6.54
C LEU A 230 -1.96 -3.33 -5.27
N GLU A 231 -2.51 -2.47 -4.41
CA GLU A 231 -3.31 -2.83 -3.24
C GLU A 231 -4.46 -3.78 -3.62
N LYS A 232 -5.20 -3.45 -4.68
CA LYS A 232 -6.28 -4.30 -5.21
C LYS A 232 -5.77 -5.61 -5.82
N HIS A 233 -4.56 -5.64 -6.39
CA HIS A 233 -3.95 -6.88 -6.86
C HIS A 233 -3.55 -7.79 -5.70
N VAL A 234 -3.00 -7.22 -4.62
CA VAL A 234 -2.70 -7.94 -3.37
C VAL A 234 -3.98 -8.49 -2.74
N GLU A 235 -5.03 -7.67 -2.58
CA GLU A 235 -6.34 -8.12 -2.09
C GLU A 235 -6.87 -9.32 -2.91
N ASN A 236 -6.78 -9.26 -4.24
CA ASN A 236 -7.19 -10.37 -5.11
C ASN A 236 -6.32 -11.63 -4.93
N MET A 237 -5.01 -11.48 -4.67
CA MET A 237 -4.12 -12.62 -4.35
C MET A 237 -4.41 -13.20 -2.96
N GLU A 238 -4.66 -12.38 -1.94
CA GLU A 238 -5.01 -12.80 -0.59
C GLU A 238 -6.32 -13.60 -0.56
N ASN A 239 -7.34 -13.15 -1.30
CA ASN A 239 -8.58 -13.92 -1.51
C ASN A 239 -8.32 -15.26 -2.23
N GLY A 240 -7.38 -15.29 -3.18
CA GLY A 240 -6.95 -16.52 -3.85
C GLY A 240 -6.28 -17.52 -2.91
N ILE A 241 -5.37 -17.03 -2.06
CA ILE A 241 -4.68 -17.82 -1.03
C ILE A 241 -5.70 -18.37 -0.01
N GLN A 242 -6.56 -17.51 0.55
CA GLN A 242 -7.59 -17.93 1.51
C GLN A 242 -8.52 -19.02 0.94
N LYS A 243 -8.84 -18.96 -0.36
CA LYS A 243 -9.62 -20.00 -1.03
C LYS A 243 -8.84 -21.33 -1.08
N LEU A 244 -7.57 -21.31 -1.49
CA LEU A 244 -6.71 -22.50 -1.53
C LEU A 244 -6.47 -23.10 -0.14
N ASP A 245 -6.31 -22.28 0.89
CA ASP A 245 -6.20 -22.73 2.29
C ASP A 245 -7.49 -23.44 2.74
N SER A 246 -8.66 -22.88 2.39
CA SER A 246 -9.96 -23.47 2.74
C SER A 246 -10.24 -24.79 1.99
N GLU A 247 -9.79 -24.90 0.74
CA GLU A 247 -9.84 -26.13 -0.03
C GLU A 247 -8.88 -27.18 0.55
N THR A 248 -7.65 -26.78 0.87
CA THR A 248 -6.61 -27.65 1.46
C THR A 248 -7.09 -28.22 2.80
N SER A 249 -7.60 -27.39 3.71
CA SER A 249 -8.13 -27.84 5.00
C SER A 249 -9.35 -28.78 4.84
N SER A 250 -10.16 -28.60 3.79
CA SER A 250 -11.24 -29.54 3.44
C SER A 250 -10.73 -30.88 2.88
N LEU A 251 -9.60 -30.88 2.14
CA LEU A 251 -8.92 -32.11 1.70
C LEU A 251 -8.29 -32.84 2.90
N GLU A 252 -7.56 -32.13 3.75
CA GLU A 252 -6.95 -32.68 4.98
C GLU A 252 -8.00 -33.32 5.89
N SER A 253 -9.11 -32.62 6.15
CA SER A 253 -10.22 -33.14 6.96
C SER A 253 -10.79 -34.44 6.40
N ARG A 254 -10.91 -34.55 5.06
CA ARG A 254 -11.41 -35.75 4.38
C ARG A 254 -10.40 -36.89 4.40
N ASN A 255 -9.12 -36.58 4.22
CA ASN A 255 -8.03 -37.55 4.31
C ASN A 255 -7.92 -38.12 5.73
N ALA A 256 -8.04 -37.30 6.77
CA ALA A 256 -8.03 -37.76 8.16
C ALA A 256 -9.19 -38.73 8.48
N VAL A 257 -10.37 -38.54 7.88
CA VAL A 257 -11.49 -39.49 7.98
C VAL A 257 -11.17 -40.79 7.22
N LEU A 258 -10.58 -40.71 6.03
CA LEU A 258 -10.16 -41.89 5.26
C LEU A 258 -9.02 -42.67 5.95
N GLU A 259 -8.06 -42.00 6.58
CA GLU A 259 -7.00 -42.61 7.38
C GLU A 259 -7.57 -43.28 8.63
N SER A 260 -8.53 -42.65 9.32
CA SER A 260 -9.27 -43.25 10.43
C SER A 260 -10.02 -44.52 9.98
N TYR A 261 -10.68 -44.49 8.83
CA TYR A 261 -11.33 -45.66 8.22
C TYR A 261 -10.32 -46.78 7.88
N LEU A 262 -9.18 -46.44 7.25
CA LEU A 262 -8.13 -47.41 6.94
C LEU A 262 -7.50 -48.02 8.20
N LEU A 263 -7.31 -47.23 9.26
CA LEU A 263 -6.80 -47.71 10.54
C LEU A 263 -7.79 -48.66 11.23
N LYS A 264 -9.10 -48.34 11.23
CA LYS A 264 -10.15 -49.27 11.67
C LYS A 264 -10.08 -50.58 10.87
N LEU A 265 -9.94 -50.51 9.55
CA LEU A 265 -9.90 -51.67 8.65
C LEU A 265 -8.68 -52.56 8.91
N ARG A 266 -7.47 -51.97 8.94
CA ARG A 266 -6.23 -52.67 9.31
C ARG A 266 -6.33 -53.33 10.69
N THR A 267 -6.91 -52.64 11.67
CA THR A 267 -7.08 -53.16 13.05
C THR A 267 -8.04 -54.36 13.07
N THR A 268 -9.20 -54.27 12.41
CA THR A 268 -10.18 -55.36 12.30
C THR A 268 -9.59 -56.59 11.59
N LEU A 269 -8.85 -56.38 10.48
CA LEU A 269 -8.19 -57.45 9.74
C LEU A 269 -7.07 -58.11 10.54
N ALA A 270 -6.21 -57.31 11.19
CA ALA A 270 -5.13 -57.80 12.05
C ALA A 270 -5.68 -58.67 13.19
N ASN A 271 -6.66 -58.16 13.95
CA ASN A 271 -7.27 -58.90 15.08
C ASN A 271 -7.88 -60.25 14.65
N ALA A 272 -8.47 -60.33 13.45
CA ALA A 272 -9.06 -61.56 12.94
C ALA A 272 -8.04 -62.57 12.40
N LEU A 273 -6.90 -62.09 11.88
CA LEU A 273 -5.85 -62.91 11.26
C LEU A 273 -4.64 -63.17 12.18
N GLN A 274 -4.58 -62.55 13.36
CA GLN A 274 -3.55 -62.78 14.38
C GLN A 274 -3.43 -64.27 14.76
N GLY A 275 -4.56 -65.00 14.82
CA GLY A 275 -4.61 -66.43 15.12
C GLY A 275 -4.22 -67.37 13.96
N LEU A 276 -3.59 -66.86 12.90
CA LEU A 276 -3.22 -67.63 11.70
C LEU A 276 -1.77 -67.33 11.26
N PRO A 277 -0.77 -68.12 11.69
CA PRO A 277 0.59 -67.98 11.17
C PRO A 277 0.68 -68.51 9.73
N LEU A 278 1.32 -67.76 8.82
CA LEU A 278 1.58 -68.18 7.43
C LEU A 278 2.93 -68.92 7.27
N SER A 279 3.84 -68.75 8.23
CA SER A 279 5.14 -69.42 8.32
C SER A 279 5.42 -69.79 9.78
N SER A 280 6.31 -70.76 10.03
CA SER A 280 6.69 -71.22 11.37
C SER A 280 7.20 -70.10 12.28
N ASP A 281 7.82 -69.09 11.67
CA ASP A 281 8.59 -68.06 12.36
C ASP A 281 7.80 -66.73 12.50
N CYS A 282 6.56 -66.69 12.00
CA CYS A 282 5.74 -65.47 11.92
C CYS A 282 4.53 -65.54 12.86
N ALA A 283 4.47 -64.62 13.83
CA ALA A 283 3.48 -64.59 14.93
C ALA A 283 2.05 -64.13 14.53
N GLY A 284 1.67 -64.29 13.27
CA GLY A 284 0.37 -63.86 12.72
C GLY A 284 0.32 -62.38 12.30
N ALA A 285 -0.88 -61.91 11.96
CA ALA A 285 -1.11 -60.55 11.50
C ALA A 285 -1.09 -59.50 12.63
N THR A 286 -0.55 -58.31 12.35
CA THR A 286 -0.54 -57.12 13.20
C THR A 286 -0.90 -55.88 12.39
N VAL A 287 -1.27 -54.77 13.04
CA VAL A 287 -1.71 -53.53 12.34
C VAL A 287 -0.62 -52.98 11.41
N ASP A 288 0.65 -53.14 11.77
CA ASP A 288 1.80 -52.67 11.00
C ASP A 288 2.22 -53.62 9.85
N ASN A 289 1.89 -54.91 9.96
CA ASN A 289 2.27 -55.93 8.97
C ASN A 289 1.12 -56.38 8.05
N ILE A 290 -0.13 -55.98 8.33
CA ILE A 290 -1.33 -56.56 7.72
C ILE A 290 -1.36 -56.46 6.19
N ASP A 291 -0.88 -55.35 5.61
CA ASP A 291 -0.84 -55.18 4.16
C ASP A 291 0.10 -56.21 3.50
N GLN A 292 1.31 -56.38 4.05
CA GLN A 292 2.28 -57.39 3.61
C GLN A 292 1.81 -58.82 3.89
N TYR A 293 1.13 -59.04 5.03
CA TYR A 293 0.51 -60.32 5.37
C TYR A 293 -0.56 -60.72 4.34
N LEU A 294 -1.40 -59.77 3.92
CA LEU A 294 -2.43 -59.99 2.90
C LEU A 294 -1.84 -60.18 1.50
N GLU A 295 -0.77 -59.46 1.15
CA GLU A 295 -0.03 -59.69 -0.09
C GLU A 295 0.59 -61.11 -0.12
N ASN A 296 1.23 -61.53 0.96
CA ASN A 296 1.76 -62.90 1.09
C ASN A 296 0.62 -63.94 0.94
N LEU A 297 -0.54 -63.67 1.52
CA LEU A 297 -1.72 -64.55 1.43
C LEU A 297 -2.31 -64.59 0.00
N HIS A 298 -2.20 -63.49 -0.76
CA HIS A 298 -2.53 -63.46 -2.19
C HIS A 298 -1.55 -64.31 -3.01
N GLN A 299 -0.24 -64.13 -2.80
CA GLN A 299 0.80 -64.92 -3.47
C GLN A 299 0.67 -66.43 -3.15
N MET A 300 0.23 -66.80 -1.94
CA MET A 300 -0.11 -68.18 -1.58
C MET A 300 -1.34 -68.71 -2.34
N ALA A 301 -2.32 -67.84 -2.64
CA ALA A 301 -3.45 -68.20 -3.49
C ALA A 301 -3.04 -68.44 -4.95
N ASP A 302 -2.22 -67.55 -5.51
CA ASP A 302 -1.75 -67.63 -6.92
C ASP A 302 -0.82 -68.82 -7.14
N SER A 303 0.07 -69.11 -6.18
CA SER A 303 0.96 -70.28 -6.19
C SER A 303 0.26 -71.61 -5.85
N SER A 304 -1.02 -71.58 -5.45
CA SER A 304 -1.78 -72.74 -5.00
C SER A 304 -1.12 -73.50 -3.83
N THR A 305 -0.39 -72.78 -2.98
CA THR A 305 0.30 -73.36 -1.81
C THR A 305 -0.57 -73.28 -0.55
N GLN A 306 -0.34 -74.18 0.42
CA GLN A 306 -0.96 -74.13 1.76
C GLN A 306 -2.51 -74.02 1.76
N GLY A 307 -3.19 -74.75 0.87
CA GLY A 307 -4.64 -74.61 0.63
C GLY A 307 -5.56 -74.73 1.87
N HIS A 308 -5.19 -75.49 2.91
CA HIS A 308 -5.95 -75.53 4.17
C HIS A 308 -5.89 -74.20 4.92
N THR A 309 -4.70 -73.62 5.07
CA THR A 309 -4.47 -72.30 5.68
C THR A 309 -5.19 -71.21 4.88
N LEU A 310 -5.12 -71.29 3.55
CA LEU A 310 -5.82 -70.38 2.64
C LEU A 310 -7.35 -70.45 2.78
N ASN A 311 -7.92 -71.65 2.91
CA ASN A 311 -9.35 -71.83 3.13
C ASN A 311 -9.79 -71.29 4.51
N LYS A 312 -9.01 -71.56 5.56
CA LYS A 312 -9.27 -71.01 6.90
C LYS A 312 -9.22 -69.47 6.91
N ALA A 313 -8.28 -68.86 6.18
CA ALA A 313 -8.23 -67.41 6.00
C ALA A 313 -9.47 -66.87 5.26
N LYS A 314 -9.87 -67.50 4.15
CA LYS A 314 -11.08 -67.14 3.40
C LYS A 314 -12.34 -67.20 4.28
N ASP A 315 -12.46 -68.19 5.16
CA ASP A 315 -13.60 -68.33 6.07
C ASP A 315 -13.57 -67.39 7.27
N ILE A 316 -12.40 -66.89 7.67
CA ILE A 316 -12.27 -65.77 8.62
C ILE A 316 -12.72 -64.48 7.93
N ILE A 317 -12.20 -64.17 6.74
CA ILE A 317 -12.50 -62.94 6.00
C ILE A 317 -13.99 -62.86 5.63
N ARG A 318 -14.62 -63.98 5.23
CA ARG A 318 -16.09 -64.07 4.98
C ARG A 318 -16.96 -63.77 6.21
N LYS A 319 -16.41 -63.85 7.42
CA LYS A 319 -17.10 -63.60 8.70
C LYS A 319 -16.77 -62.24 9.30
N LEU A 320 -15.92 -61.44 8.63
CA LEU A 320 -15.70 -60.06 9.04
C LEU A 320 -16.92 -59.21 8.73
N ASP A 321 -17.53 -58.67 9.79
CA ASP A 321 -18.54 -57.63 9.64
C ASP A 321 -17.86 -56.30 9.28
N LEU A 322 -17.80 -56.02 7.99
CA LEU A 322 -17.31 -54.76 7.45
C LEU A 322 -18.36 -53.63 7.50
N GLN A 323 -19.62 -53.92 7.85
CA GLN A 323 -20.71 -52.92 7.87
C GLN A 323 -20.58 -51.96 9.06
N ASN A 324 -19.95 -52.40 10.14
CA ASN A 324 -19.60 -51.55 11.29
C ASN A 324 -18.40 -50.62 11.04
N LEU A 325 -17.73 -50.69 9.87
CA LEU A 325 -16.77 -49.68 9.44
C LEU A 325 -17.51 -48.55 8.70
N THR A 326 -18.12 -47.66 9.46
CA THR A 326 -18.66 -46.40 8.93
C THR A 326 -17.57 -45.34 8.77
N LEU A 327 -17.79 -44.48 7.77
CA LEU A 327 -16.92 -43.44 7.25
C LEU A 327 -17.53 -42.07 7.58
#